data_AF-A0ABD1R6M6-F1
#
_entry.id   AF-A0ABD1R6M6-F1
#
_cell.length_a   1.000
_cell.length_b   1.000
_cell.length_c   1.000
_cell.angle_alpha   90.00
_cell.angle_beta   90.00
_cell.angle_gamma   90.00
#
_symmetry.space_group_name_H-M   'P 1'
#
loop_
_entity.id
_entity.type
_entity.pdbx_description
1 polymer ?
#
loop_
_entity_poly.entity_id
_entity_poly.type
_entity_poly.pdbx_seq_one_letter_code
_entity_poly.pdbx_strand_id
1 'polypeptide(L)'
;MSAGETMKFKRGDRVEIASNEEGFVGSYYEATVVTELVRKEYIVQYLTLLKDDMSGPLREVVTAAEVRPPPPEIPATGFNLYDLVDAFDNDGWWVGKITGRIGSKFCVYFDSTKDEIAYEFERLRVHQDWIDGKWVLPENPLI
;
A
#
# COMPACT_ATOMS: atom_id res chain seq x y z
N MET A 1 -12.90 27.67 -7.21
CA MET A 1 -12.39 26.28 -7.15
C MET A 1 -11.70 26.15 -5.80
N SER A 2 -12.32 25.53 -4.80
CA SER A 2 -11.62 25.28 -3.53
C SER A 2 -10.62 24.16 -3.78
N ALA A 3 -9.36 24.38 -3.45
CA ALA A 3 -8.43 23.29 -3.27
C ALA A 3 -9.05 22.33 -2.25
N GLY A 4 -9.22 21.05 -2.62
CA GLY A 4 -9.65 20.04 -1.67
C GLY A 4 -8.74 20.10 -0.44
N GLU A 5 -9.32 20.10 0.75
CA GLU A 5 -8.54 20.01 1.98
C GLU A 5 -7.72 18.71 1.94
N THR A 6 -6.42 18.82 1.69
CA THR A 6 -5.50 17.70 1.86
C THR A 6 -5.52 17.29 3.33
N MET A 7 -5.94 16.05 3.59
CA MET A 7 -5.93 15.45 4.92
C MET A 7 -4.56 15.67 5.57
N LYS A 8 -4.54 16.19 6.81
CA LYS A 8 -3.31 16.44 7.55
C LYS A 8 -3.11 15.36 8.60
N PHE A 9 -2.00 14.64 8.48
CA PHE A 9 -1.61 13.64 9.48
C PHE A 9 -0.84 14.30 10.62
N LYS A 10 -1.00 13.75 11.82
CA LYS A 10 -0.37 14.23 13.05
C LYS A 10 0.63 13.20 13.56
N ARG A 11 1.54 13.66 14.41
CA ARG A 11 2.48 12.78 15.10
C ARG A 11 1.74 11.63 15.80
N GLY A 12 2.15 10.40 15.52
CA GLY A 12 1.56 9.18 16.07
C GLY A 12 0.52 8.53 15.18
N ASP A 13 0.04 9.21 14.13
CA ASP A 13 -0.91 8.61 13.19
C ASP A 13 -0.24 7.46 12.42
N ARG A 14 -0.98 6.34 12.29
CA ARG A 14 -0.62 5.24 11.40
C ARG A 14 -0.98 5.63 9.97
N VAL A 15 -0.09 5.33 9.04
CA VAL A 15 -0.22 5.66 7.62
C VAL A 15 0.39 4.54 6.78
N GLU A 16 0.06 4.54 5.49
CA GLU A 16 0.79 3.80 4.47
C GLU A 16 1.48 4.78 3.51
N ILE A 17 2.70 4.43 3.10
CA ILE A 17 3.53 5.21 2.19
C ILE A 17 3.57 4.53 0.84
N ALA A 18 3.03 5.18 -0.18
CA ALA A 18 3.17 4.76 -1.57
C ALA A 18 4.58 5.07 -2.06
N SER A 19 5.28 4.07 -2.59
CA SER A 19 6.60 4.31 -3.19
C SER A 19 6.49 4.67 -4.67
N ASN A 20 7.18 5.73 -5.05
CA ASN A 20 7.36 6.15 -6.45
C ASN A 20 8.74 5.74 -7.01
N GLU A 21 9.56 5.06 -6.21
CA GLU A 21 10.89 4.63 -6.61
C GLU A 21 10.78 3.48 -7.63
N GLU A 22 11.66 3.51 -8.63
CA GLU A 22 11.73 2.44 -9.65
C GLU A 22 11.96 1.09 -8.97
N GLY A 23 11.15 0.09 -9.33
CA GLY A 23 11.16 -1.22 -8.67
C GLY A 23 10.24 -1.33 -7.46
N PHE A 24 9.78 -0.22 -6.88
CA PHE A 24 8.83 -0.18 -5.76
C PHE A 24 7.47 0.43 -6.13
N VAL A 25 7.29 0.87 -7.37
CA VAL A 25 6.01 1.36 -7.87
C VAL A 25 4.91 0.30 -7.70
N GLY A 26 3.82 0.71 -7.06
CA GLY A 26 2.70 -0.18 -6.72
C GLY A 26 2.82 -0.81 -5.33
N SER A 27 3.80 -0.41 -4.53
CA SER A 27 3.93 -0.85 -3.13
C SER A 27 3.46 0.20 -2.13
N TYR A 28 2.97 -0.27 -0.99
CA TYR A 28 2.59 0.52 0.16
C TYR A 28 3.25 -0.02 1.42
N TYR A 29 3.99 0.82 2.13
CA TYR A 29 4.69 0.44 3.35
C TYR A 29 4.06 1.08 4.57
N GLU A 30 3.80 0.28 5.61
CA GLU A 30 3.22 0.79 6.84
C GLU A 30 4.22 1.66 7.61
N ALA A 31 3.77 2.83 8.03
CA ALA A 31 4.56 3.78 8.79
C ALA A 31 3.76 4.47 9.91
N THR A 32 4.48 5.17 10.79
CA THR A 32 3.92 6.10 11.76
C THR A 32 4.50 7.48 11.54
N VAL A 33 3.66 8.51 11.58
CA VAL A 33 4.12 9.90 11.45
C VAL A 33 4.92 10.30 12.69
N VAL A 34 6.16 10.74 12.49
CA VAL A 34 7.04 11.25 13.55
C VAL A 34 6.83 12.75 13.73
N THR A 35 6.78 13.52 12.64
CA THR A 35 6.48 14.95 12.64
C THR A 35 6.09 15.44 11.25
N GLU A 36 5.25 16.47 11.20
CA GLU A 36 5.05 17.29 10.00
C GLU A 36 6.25 18.24 9.84
N LEU A 37 6.65 18.48 8.59
CA LEU A 37 7.67 19.45 8.19
C LEU A 37 7.02 20.62 7.43
N VAL A 38 7.81 21.65 7.17
CA VAL A 38 7.38 22.75 6.29
C VAL A 38 7.10 22.22 4.88
N ARG A 39 6.09 22.76 4.19
CA ARG A 39 5.71 22.45 2.78
C ARG A 39 4.97 21.12 2.53
N LYS A 40 4.19 20.62 3.51
CA LYS A 40 3.37 19.39 3.37
C LYS A 40 4.22 18.12 3.19
N GLU A 41 5.29 18.04 3.96
CA GLU A 41 6.13 16.84 4.05
C GLU A 41 6.03 16.28 5.47
N TYR A 42 6.36 15.00 5.62
CA TYR A 42 6.37 14.32 6.90
C TYR A 42 7.68 13.56 7.07
N ILE A 43 8.18 13.52 8.31
CA ILE A 43 9.09 12.45 8.71
C ILE A 43 8.23 11.29 9.17
N VAL A 44 8.41 10.13 8.56
CA VAL A 44 7.74 8.89 8.94
C VAL A 44 8.75 7.89 9.45
N GLN A 45 8.27 6.95 10.27
CA GLN A 45 9.05 5.78 10.70
C GLN A 45 8.32 4.54 10.23
N TYR A 46 8.96 3.74 9.38
CA TYR A 46 8.40 2.50 8.90
C TYR A 46 8.28 1.47 10.03
N LEU A 47 7.29 0.59 9.91
CA LEU A 47 7.09 -0.49 10.87
C LEU A 47 7.92 -1.73 10.56
N THR A 48 8.08 -2.02 9.28
CA THR A 48 8.67 -3.26 8.78
C THR A 48 10.06 -3.04 8.18
N LEU A 49 10.33 -1.84 7.65
CA LEU A 49 11.64 -1.50 7.09
C LEU A 49 12.64 -1.06 8.16
N LEU A 50 13.85 -1.60 8.04
CA LEU A 50 15.00 -1.28 8.88
C LEU A 50 16.03 -0.47 8.09
N LYS A 51 16.89 0.24 8.79
CA LYS A 51 18.09 0.85 8.19
C LYS A 51 19.05 -0.23 7.71
N ASP A 52 19.91 0.10 6.75
CA ASP A 52 20.94 -0.81 6.21
C ASP A 52 21.86 -1.42 7.27
N ASP A 53 22.17 -0.67 8.32
CA ASP A 53 23.01 -1.12 9.44
C ASP A 53 22.24 -1.94 10.49
N MET A 54 20.96 -2.19 10.26
CA MET A 54 20.04 -2.89 11.15
C MET A 54 19.91 -2.26 12.54
N SER A 55 20.35 -1.01 12.73
CA SER A 55 20.35 -0.33 14.03
C SER A 55 18.95 0.04 14.53
N GLY A 56 17.93 -0.10 13.68
CA GLY A 56 16.54 0.10 14.03
C GLY A 56 15.67 0.47 12.82
N PRO A 57 14.43 0.91 13.07
CA PRO A 57 13.47 1.26 12.04
C PRO A 57 13.99 2.38 11.12
N LEU A 58 13.69 2.23 9.82
CA LEU A 58 13.97 3.25 8.82
C LEU A 58 13.07 4.47 9.04
N ARG A 59 13.64 5.65 8.84
CA ARG A 59 12.91 6.93 8.82
C ARG A 59 13.24 7.69 7.56
N GLU A 60 12.22 8.27 6.95
CA GLU A 60 12.36 9.00 5.70
C GLU A 60 11.51 10.27 5.71
N VAL A 61 11.88 11.21 4.84
CA VAL A 61 11.05 12.37 4.50
C VAL A 61 10.20 11.98 3.30
N VAL A 62 8.89 12.10 3.44
CA VAL A 62 7.91 11.77 2.40
C VAL A 62 7.00 12.96 2.15
N THR A 63 6.50 13.10 0.93
CA THR A 63 5.55 14.14 0.56
C THR A 63 4.14 13.76 0.96
N ALA A 64 3.25 14.74 1.21
CA ALA A 64 1.85 14.45 1.52
C ALA A 64 1.09 13.69 0.42
N ALA A 65 1.61 13.66 -0.81
CA ALA A 65 1.01 12.90 -1.92
C ALA A 65 1.30 11.40 -1.81
N GLU A 66 2.36 11.01 -1.11
CA GLU A 66 2.77 9.61 -0.91
C GLU A 66 2.08 8.99 0.31
N VAL A 67 1.48 9.80 1.17
CA VAL A 67 0.90 9.37 2.45
C VAL A 67 -0.61 9.18 2.34
N ARG A 68 -1.09 8.00 2.74
CA ARG A 68 -2.52 7.69 2.91
C ARG A 68 -2.78 7.09 4.31
N PRO A 69 -4.01 7.16 4.85
CA PRO A 69 -4.33 6.36 6.05
C PRO A 69 -4.19 4.85 5.74
N PRO A 70 -4.27 3.96 6.74
CA PRO A 70 -4.47 2.54 6.48
C PRO A 70 -5.86 2.32 5.88
N PRO A 71 -6.02 1.40 4.90
CA PRO A 71 -7.32 1.09 4.35
C PRO A 71 -8.22 0.45 5.40
N PRO A 72 -9.55 0.70 5.33
CA PRO A 72 -10.49 -0.02 6.15
C PRO A 72 -10.45 -1.50 5.77
N GLU A 73 -10.60 -2.36 6.77
CA GLU A 73 -10.67 -3.79 6.55
C GLU A 73 -11.98 -4.14 5.83
N ILE A 74 -11.86 -4.80 4.67
CA ILE A 74 -12.99 -5.35 3.93
C ILE A 74 -12.96 -6.85 4.14
N PRO A 75 -13.95 -7.44 4.85
CA PRO A 75 -14.03 -8.88 5.01
C PRO A 75 -14.15 -9.56 3.64
N ALA A 76 -13.20 -10.44 3.34
CA ALA A 76 -13.22 -11.31 2.18
C ALA A 76 -13.22 -12.78 2.64
N THR A 77 -13.82 -13.65 1.85
CA THR A 77 -13.75 -15.11 2.06
C THR A 77 -12.99 -15.82 0.94
N GLY A 78 -12.46 -15.05 -0.01
CA GLY A 78 -11.75 -15.50 -1.20
C GLY A 78 -11.72 -14.41 -2.25
N PHE A 79 -11.05 -14.69 -3.37
CA PHE A 79 -10.92 -13.78 -4.50
C PHE A 79 -11.27 -14.50 -5.82
N ASN A 80 -11.77 -13.74 -6.77
CA ASN A 80 -12.09 -14.20 -8.12
C ASN A 80 -10.99 -13.83 -9.10
N LEU A 81 -11.03 -14.46 -10.27
CA LEU A 81 -10.14 -14.10 -11.37
C LEU A 81 -10.31 -12.60 -11.71
N TYR A 82 -9.18 -11.92 -11.84
CA TYR A 82 -9.04 -10.49 -12.12
C TYR A 82 -9.38 -9.52 -10.99
N ASP A 83 -9.74 -10.00 -9.79
CA ASP A 83 -9.84 -9.12 -8.63
C ASP A 83 -8.49 -8.44 -8.37
N LEU A 84 -8.54 -7.13 -8.08
CA LEU A 84 -7.37 -6.39 -7.62
C LEU A 84 -7.18 -6.61 -6.12
N VAL A 85 -5.95 -6.95 -5.74
CA VAL A 85 -5.56 -7.24 -4.38
C VAL A 85 -4.27 -6.53 -4.04
N ASP A 86 -4.05 -6.28 -2.75
CA ASP A 86 -2.70 -6.03 -2.24
C ASP A 86 -2.16 -7.33 -1.66
N ALA A 87 -0.98 -7.76 -2.11
CA ALA A 87 -0.25 -8.89 -1.55
C ALA A 87 0.84 -8.40 -0.59
N PHE A 88 0.86 -8.92 0.63
CA PHE A 88 1.92 -8.62 1.58
C PHE A 88 3.17 -9.41 1.22
N ASP A 89 4.22 -8.72 0.77
CA ASP A 89 5.52 -9.29 0.42
C ASP A 89 6.64 -8.26 0.52
N ASN A 90 7.88 -8.71 0.76
CA ASN A 90 9.04 -7.83 0.97
C ASN A 90 8.71 -6.62 1.87
N ASP A 91 8.12 -6.92 3.03
CA ASP A 91 7.79 -5.95 4.08
C ASP A 91 6.75 -4.88 3.72
N GLY A 92 6.09 -4.99 2.56
CA GLY A 92 5.07 -4.05 2.09
C GLY A 92 3.86 -4.72 1.44
N TRP A 93 2.86 -3.92 1.11
CA TRP A 93 1.66 -4.31 0.38
C TRP A 93 1.79 -3.97 -1.10
N TRP A 94 1.70 -4.95 -1.98
CA TRP A 94 1.93 -4.79 -3.42
C TRP A 94 0.65 -4.98 -4.22
N VAL A 95 0.28 -3.99 -5.03
CA VAL A 95 -0.89 -4.06 -5.90
C VAL A 95 -0.65 -5.12 -6.97
N GLY A 96 -1.57 -6.08 -7.03
CA GLY A 96 -1.57 -7.11 -8.05
C GLY A 96 -2.98 -7.54 -8.42
N LYS A 97 -3.05 -8.48 -9.34
CA LYS A 97 -4.30 -9.01 -9.88
C LYS A 97 -4.35 -10.51 -9.78
N ILE A 98 -5.48 -11.07 -9.35
CA ILE A 98 -5.66 -12.52 -9.34
C ILE A 98 -5.67 -13.05 -10.78
N THR A 99 -4.82 -14.01 -11.08
CA THR A 99 -4.74 -14.68 -12.40
C THR A 99 -5.09 -16.16 -12.34
N GLY A 100 -5.21 -16.73 -11.15
CA GLY A 100 -5.56 -18.13 -10.98
C GLY A 100 -5.38 -18.62 -9.55
N ARG A 101 -5.28 -19.95 -9.43
CA ARG A 101 -5.16 -20.63 -8.14
C ARG A 101 -4.35 -21.90 -8.30
N ILE A 102 -3.47 -22.19 -7.35
CA ILE A 102 -2.71 -23.45 -7.25
C ILE A 102 -2.95 -24.02 -5.84
N GLY A 103 -3.76 -25.07 -5.74
CA GLY A 103 -4.14 -25.64 -4.44
C GLY A 103 -4.95 -24.64 -3.59
N SER A 104 -4.47 -24.33 -2.38
CA SER A 104 -5.08 -23.31 -1.51
C SER A 104 -4.73 -21.88 -1.90
N LYS A 105 -3.63 -21.67 -2.62
CA LYS A 105 -3.02 -20.36 -2.88
C LYS A 105 -3.59 -19.68 -4.10
N PHE A 106 -3.70 -18.36 -4.05
CA PHE A 106 -4.08 -17.51 -5.18
C PHE A 106 -2.84 -17.03 -5.93
N CYS A 107 -2.85 -17.15 -7.26
CA CYS A 107 -1.81 -16.59 -8.13
C CYS A 107 -2.10 -15.11 -8.34
N VAL A 108 -1.12 -14.27 -8.05
CA VAL A 108 -1.18 -12.82 -8.17
C VAL A 108 -0.14 -12.38 -9.19
N TYR A 109 -0.58 -11.64 -10.20
CA TYR A 109 0.27 -11.01 -11.20
C TYR A 109 0.53 -9.55 -10.84
N PHE A 110 1.79 -9.13 -10.94
CA PHE A 110 2.23 -7.78 -10.65
C PHE A 110 2.58 -7.05 -11.94
N ASP A 111 1.83 -6.00 -12.28
CA ASP A 111 2.03 -5.27 -13.53
C ASP A 111 3.38 -4.53 -13.59
N SER A 112 3.92 -4.10 -12.46
CA SER A 112 5.20 -3.37 -12.39
C SER A 112 6.41 -4.26 -12.67
N THR A 113 6.43 -5.48 -12.14
CA THR A 113 7.57 -6.41 -12.27
C THR A 113 7.37 -7.50 -13.31
N LYS A 114 6.12 -7.73 -13.74
CA LYS A 114 5.69 -8.82 -14.63
C LYS A 114 5.79 -10.22 -14.01
N ASP A 115 5.95 -10.29 -12.69
CA ASP A 115 5.98 -11.54 -11.95
C ASP A 115 4.57 -12.09 -11.69
N GLU A 116 4.48 -13.42 -11.54
CA GLU A 116 3.30 -14.12 -11.04
C GLU A 116 3.70 -14.99 -9.85
N ILE A 117 3.09 -14.75 -8.70
CA ILE A 117 3.47 -15.40 -7.44
C ILE A 117 2.22 -15.92 -6.71
N ALA A 118 2.32 -17.10 -6.11
CA ALA A 118 1.21 -17.74 -5.39
C ALA A 118 1.26 -17.42 -3.88
N TYR A 119 0.21 -16.78 -3.36
CA TYR A 119 0.07 -16.39 -1.96
C TYR A 119 -1.06 -17.14 -1.25
N GLU A 120 -0.88 -17.36 0.06
CA GLU A 120 -1.97 -17.78 0.93
C GLU A 120 -2.97 -16.63 1.12
N PHE A 121 -4.22 -16.98 1.44
CA PHE A 121 -5.31 -16.01 1.60
C PHE A 121 -4.97 -14.90 2.62
N GLU A 122 -4.29 -15.25 3.72
CA GLU A 122 -3.95 -14.34 4.82
C GLU A 122 -2.90 -13.29 4.45
N ARG A 123 -2.22 -13.47 3.31
CA ARG A 123 -1.27 -12.47 2.78
C ARG A 123 -1.92 -11.53 1.79
N LEU A 124 -3.21 -11.66 1.53
CA LEU A 124 -3.93 -10.85 0.56
C LEU A 124 -4.99 -10.02 1.26
N ARG A 125 -5.19 -8.80 0.77
CA ARG A 125 -6.35 -7.96 1.11
C ARG A 125 -6.96 -7.38 -0.15
N VAL A 126 -8.22 -6.95 -0.05
CA VAL A 126 -8.90 -6.24 -1.14
C VAL A 126 -8.17 -4.93 -1.43
N HIS A 127 -7.77 -4.71 -2.68
CA HIS A 127 -7.15 -3.45 -3.08
C HIS A 127 -8.16 -2.30 -2.99
N GLN A 128 -7.70 -1.15 -2.50
CA GLN A 128 -8.48 0.08 -2.41
C GLN A 128 -7.59 1.26 -2.80
N ASP A 129 -8.14 2.18 -3.59
CA ASP A 129 -7.49 3.43 -3.93
C ASP A 129 -7.86 4.51 -2.92
N TRP A 130 -6.90 5.39 -2.64
CA TRP A 130 -7.11 6.58 -1.83
C TRP A 130 -7.18 7.81 -2.74
N ILE A 131 -8.39 8.30 -3.02
CA ILE A 131 -8.65 9.38 -3.97
C ILE A 131 -9.43 10.48 -3.29
N ASP A 132 -8.92 11.72 -3.35
CA ASP A 132 -9.56 12.93 -2.80
C ASP A 132 -10.07 12.78 -1.37
N GLY A 133 -9.29 12.10 -0.52
CA GLY A 133 -9.61 11.92 0.89
C GLY A 133 -10.63 10.80 1.17
N LYS A 134 -10.85 9.88 0.23
CA LYS A 134 -11.78 8.76 0.37
C LYS A 134 -11.18 7.46 -0.14
N TRP A 135 -11.56 6.36 0.53
CA TRP A 135 -11.31 5.02 0.03
C TRP A 135 -12.34 4.66 -1.03
N VAL A 136 -11.86 4.19 -2.18
CA VAL A 136 -12.70 3.69 -3.26
C VAL A 136 -12.24 2.29 -3.64
N LEU A 137 -13.21 1.43 -3.96
CA LEU A 137 -12.90 0.15 -4.60
C LEU A 137 -12.60 0.44 -6.08
N PRO A 138 -11.52 -0.14 -6.62
CA PRO A 138 -11.24 0.00 -8.04
C PRO A 138 -12.37 -0.65 -8.84
N GLU A 139 -12.79 -0.01 -9.93
CA GLU A 139 -13.67 -0.67 -10.88
C GLU A 139 -12.89 -1.81 -11.54
N ASN A 140 -13.36 -3.05 -11.44
CA ASN A 140 -12.79 -4.14 -12.25
C ASN A 140 -12.92 -3.70 -13.71
N PRO A 141 -11.82 -3.51 -14.47
CA PRO A 141 -11.94 -3.16 -15.87
C PRO A 141 -12.74 -4.28 -16.54
N LEU A 142 -13.93 -3.91 -17.01
CA LEU A 142 -14.75 -4.76 -17.85
C LEU A 142 -13.86 -5.22 -19.02
N ILE A 143 -13.76 -6.53 -19.15
CA ILE A 143 -13.06 -7.25 -20.21
C ILE A 143 -13.42 -6.69 -21.58
#